data_AF-A0A424Z2T1-F1
#
_entry.id   AF-A0A424Z2T1-F1
#
_cell.length_a   1.000
_cell.length_b   1.000
_cell.length_c   1.000
_cell.angle_alpha   90.00
_cell.angle_beta   90.00
_cell.angle_gamma   90.00
#
_symmetry.space_group_name_H-M   'P 1'
#
loop_
_entity.id
_entity.type
_entity.pdbx_description
1 polymer ?
#
loop_
_entity_poly.entity_id
_entity_poly.type
_entity_poly.pdbx_seq_one_letter_code
_entity_poly.pdbx_strand_id
1 'polypeptide(L)'
;MNNALKENHTGKKRQKIIRSTLEAAHGLSLGISIIIAILLGIAIGYLLKRFTPYPWLFWLGVFWGIGGAILNVYKAYKNQIQTYEEFSKRDALIQEKIQEEKNQL
;
A
#
# COMPACT_ATOMS: atom_id res chain seq x y z
N MET A 1 -34.16 -25.57 -7.61
CA MET A 1 -33.84 -24.14 -7.43
C MET A 1 -32.60 -23.90 -6.53
N ASN A 2 -31.79 -24.94 -6.28
CA ASN A 2 -30.95 -25.01 -5.08
C ASN A 2 -29.46 -24.84 -5.42
N ASN A 3 -29.08 -25.18 -6.66
CA ASN A 3 -27.70 -25.09 -7.14
C ASN A 3 -27.30 -23.64 -7.50
N ALA A 4 -28.20 -22.86 -8.10
CA ALA A 4 -27.92 -21.45 -8.46
C ALA A 4 -27.69 -20.55 -7.23
N LEU A 5 -28.42 -20.78 -6.14
CA LEU A 5 -28.23 -20.03 -4.88
C LEU A 5 -26.94 -20.45 -4.15
N LYS A 6 -26.57 -21.74 -4.23
CA LYS A 6 -25.32 -22.25 -3.67
C LYS A 6 -24.11 -21.67 -4.40
N GLU A 7 -24.12 -21.65 -5.74
CA GLU A 7 -23.03 -21.08 -6.54
C GLU A 7 -22.84 -19.58 -6.29
N ASN A 8 -23.93 -18.82 -6.21
CA ASN A 8 -23.89 -17.38 -5.96
C ASN A 8 -23.26 -17.05 -4.58
N HIS A 9 -23.62 -17.81 -3.54
CA HIS A 9 -23.04 -17.66 -2.19
C HIS A 9 -21.55 -18.05 -2.12
N THR A 10 -21.14 -19.12 -2.79
CA THR A 10 -19.73 -19.53 -2.85
C THR A 10 -18.87 -18.55 -3.66
N GLY A 11 -19.40 -18.02 -4.77
CA GLY A 11 -18.73 -17.01 -5.59
C GLY A 11 -18.51 -15.70 -4.83
N LYS A 12 -19.54 -15.19 -4.13
CA LYS A 12 -19.44 -13.99 -3.27
C LYS A 12 -18.42 -14.17 -2.15
N LYS A 13 -18.38 -15.34 -1.49
CA LYS A 13 -17.39 -15.64 -0.44
C LYS A 13 -15.95 -15.60 -0.96
N ARG A 14 -15.69 -16.24 -2.11
CA ARG A 14 -14.34 -16.22 -2.73
C ARG A 14 -13.91 -14.80 -3.10
N GLN A 15 -14.80 -14.01 -3.72
CA GLN A 15 -14.51 -12.62 -4.05
C GLN A 15 -14.20 -11.77 -2.81
N LYS A 16 -14.94 -11.95 -1.71
CA LYS A 16 -14.69 -11.23 -0.46
C LYS A 16 -13.32 -11.56 0.14
N ILE A 17 -12.95 -12.84 0.16
CA ILE A 17 -11.63 -13.29 0.65
C ILE A 17 -10.53 -12.66 -0.21
N ILE A 18 -10.61 -12.78 -1.53
CA ILE A 18 -9.60 -12.21 -2.45
C ILE A 18 -9.44 -10.70 -2.23
N ARG A 19 -10.55 -9.95 -2.13
CA ARG A 19 -10.51 -8.49 -1.86
C ARG A 19 -9.82 -8.19 -0.53
N SER A 20 -10.20 -8.89 0.54
CA SER A 20 -9.59 -8.69 1.85
C SER A 20 -8.09 -9.03 1.89
N THR A 21 -7.67 -10.06 1.14
CA THR A 21 -6.25 -10.41 1.02
C THR A 21 -5.48 -9.37 0.22
N LEU A 22 -6.09 -8.81 -0.84
CA LEU A 22 -5.48 -7.77 -1.66
C LEU A 22 -5.28 -6.47 -0.86
N GLU A 23 -6.28 -6.07 -0.09
CA GLU A 23 -6.24 -4.86 0.75
C GLU A 23 -5.20 -5.00 1.87
N ALA A 24 -5.10 -6.17 2.49
CA ALA A 24 -4.03 -6.49 3.44
C ALA A 24 -2.64 -6.51 2.78
N ALA A 25 -2.55 -7.04 1.55
CA ALA A 25 -1.29 -7.08 0.81
C ALA A 25 -0.80 -5.68 0.42
N HIS A 26 -1.68 -4.72 0.15
CA HIS A 26 -1.29 -3.33 -0.12
C HIS A 26 -0.55 -2.70 1.08
N GLY A 27 -1.07 -2.87 2.30
CA GLY A 27 -0.40 -2.37 3.52
C GLY A 27 0.91 -3.11 3.83
N LEU A 28 0.94 -4.43 3.65
CA LEU A 28 2.15 -5.24 3.85
C LEU A 28 3.24 -4.91 2.81
N SER A 29 2.85 -4.74 1.54
CA SER A 29 3.75 -4.39 0.45
C SER A 29 4.40 -3.01 0.66
N LEU A 30 3.66 -2.07 1.26
CA LEU A 30 4.21 -0.77 1.67
C LEU A 30 5.28 -0.96 2.75
N GLY A 31 5.04 -1.78 3.78
CA GLY A 31 6.03 -2.07 4.82
C GLY A 31 7.28 -2.77 4.29
N ILE A 32 7.09 -3.72 3.37
CA ILE A 32 8.19 -4.46 2.74
C ILE A 32 9.15 -3.54 1.97
N SER A 33 8.64 -2.52 1.27
CA SER A 33 9.48 -1.62 0.48
C SER A 33 10.42 -0.78 1.37
N ILE A 34 9.98 -0.42 2.57
CA ILE A 34 10.76 0.30 3.59
C ILE A 34 11.94 -0.56 4.03
N ILE A 35 11.67 -1.83 4.36
CA ILE A 35 12.69 -2.77 4.81
C ILE A 35 13.71 -2.97 3.70
N ILE A 36 13.28 -3.16 2.45
CA ILE A 36 14.19 -3.31 1.29
C ILE A 36 15.07 -2.06 1.13
N ALA A 37 14.51 -0.85 1.22
CA ALA A 37 15.27 0.39 1.11
C ALA A 37 16.35 0.53 2.21
N ILE A 38 16.00 0.18 3.45
CA ILE A 38 16.93 0.19 4.58
C ILE A 38 18.02 -0.87 4.39
N LEU A 39 17.66 -2.09 3.98
CA LEU A 39 18.60 -3.18 3.72
C LEU A 39 19.58 -2.80 2.59
N LEU A 40 19.12 -2.13 1.54
CA LEU A 40 19.99 -1.63 0.48
C LEU A 40 20.94 -0.56 0.99
N GLY A 41 20.47 0.38 1.83
CA GLY A 41 21.35 1.37 2.46
C GLY A 41 22.43 0.75 3.35
N ILE A 42 22.05 -0.27 4.14
CA ILE A 42 23.00 -1.03 4.97
C ILE A 42 23.96 -1.85 4.11
N ALA A 43 23.48 -2.51 3.05
CA ALA A 43 24.30 -3.31 2.15
C ALA A 43 25.34 -2.43 1.43
N ILE A 44 24.92 -1.26 0.94
CA ILE A 44 25.83 -0.27 0.34
C ILE A 44 26.83 0.23 1.38
N GLY A 45 26.37 0.59 2.58
CA GLY A 45 27.26 1.02 3.67
C GLY A 45 28.29 -0.04 4.07
N TYR A 46 27.89 -1.31 4.11
CA TYR A 46 28.77 -2.44 4.39
C TYR A 46 29.78 -2.66 3.25
N LEU A 47 29.33 -2.56 2.00
CA LEU A 47 30.21 -2.67 0.84
C LEU A 47 31.27 -1.55 0.84
N LEU A 48 30.87 -0.30 1.10
CA LEU A 48 31.81 0.82 1.22
C LEU A 48 32.84 0.59 2.34
N LYS A 49 32.40 0.13 3.51
CA LYS A 49 33.28 -0.22 4.64
C LYS A 49 34.31 -1.31 4.26
N ARG A 50 33.99 -2.22 3.34
CA ARG A 50 34.92 -3.26 2.88
C ARG A 50 36.03 -2.71 1.99
N PHE A 51 35.73 -1.69 1.18
CA PHE A 51 36.67 -1.09 0.24
C PHE A 51 37.43 0.12 0.80
N THR A 52 36.96 0.72 1.90
CA THR A 52 37.62 1.87 2.52
C THR A 52 38.00 1.60 3.97
N PRO A 53 39.16 2.11 4.45
CA PRO A 53 39.60 1.95 5.84
C PRO A 53 38.82 2.84 6.83
N TYR A 54 37.87 3.64 6.34
CA TYR A 54 37.17 4.65 7.13
C TYR A 54 35.86 4.08 7.70
N PRO A 55 35.77 3.81 9.02
CA PRO A 55 34.57 3.22 9.62
C PRO A 55 33.35 4.15 9.59
N TRP A 56 33.55 5.46 9.44
CA TRP A 56 32.46 6.45 9.38
C TRP A 56 31.65 6.40 8.07
N LEU A 57 32.21 5.84 6.99
CA LEU A 57 31.52 5.68 5.70
C LEU A 57 30.31 4.73 5.76
N PHE A 58 30.31 3.80 6.71
CA PHE A 58 29.17 2.93 6.96
C PHE A 58 27.92 3.75 7.34
N TRP A 59 28.09 4.76 8.19
CA TRP A 59 27.00 5.62 8.64
C TRP A 59 26.43 6.51 7.54
N LEU A 60 27.24 6.89 6.55
CA LEU A 60 26.76 7.58 5.34
C LEU A 60 25.74 6.73 4.57
N GLY A 61 26.04 5.44 4.37
CA GLY A 61 25.12 4.50 3.71
C GLY A 61 23.83 4.27 4.50
N VAL A 62 23.95 4.14 5.82
CA VAL A 62 22.79 4.03 6.72
C VAL A 62 21.94 5.31 6.70
N PHE A 63 22.57 6.49 6.79
CA PHE A 63 21.88 7.77 6.76
C PHE A 63 21.12 7.98 5.44
N TRP A 64 21.75 7.69 4.30
CA TRP A 64 21.08 7.74 2.99
C TRP A 64 19.99 6.67 2.84
N GLY A 65 20.19 5.48 3.40
CA GLY A 65 19.18 4.41 3.41
C GLY A 65 17.92 4.80 4.18
N ILE A 66 18.09 5.33 5.40
CA ILE A 66 16.98 5.84 6.23
C ILE A 66 16.30 7.03 5.55
N GLY A 67 17.08 7.98 5.01
CA GLY A 67 16.54 9.13 4.28
C GLY A 67 15.70 8.70 3.07
N GLY A 68 16.21 7.75 2.27
CA GLY A 68 15.49 7.18 1.13
C GLY A 68 14.21 6.45 1.53
N ALA A 69 14.24 5.69 2.63
CA ALA A 69 13.07 5.00 3.16
C ALA A 69 11.99 6.01 3.60
N ILE A 70 12.35 7.05 4.35
CA ILE A 70 11.40 8.09 4.80
C ILE A 70 10.78 8.82 3.61
N LEU A 71 11.58 9.22 2.62
CA LEU A 71 11.06 9.86 1.41
C LEU A 71 10.10 8.94 0.62
N ASN A 72 10.42 7.66 0.52
CA ASN A 72 9.56 6.69 -0.16
C ASN A 72 8.22 6.50 0.57
N VAL A 73 8.27 6.34 1.90
CA VAL A 73 7.08 6.23 2.76
C VAL A 73 6.19 7.45 2.63
N TYR A 74 6.77 8.65 2.74
CA TYR A 74 5.99 9.88 2.66
C TYR A 74 5.24 9.99 1.33
N LYS A 75 5.91 9.67 0.21
CA LYS A 75 5.30 9.69 -1.12
C LYS A 75 4.16 8.67 -1.22
N ALA A 76 4.39 7.45 -0.76
CA ALA A 76 3.39 6.38 -0.84
C ALA A 76 2.21 6.61 0.14
N TYR A 77 2.45 7.24 1.28
CA TYR A 77 1.42 7.65 2.23
C TYR A 77 0.54 8.77 1.65
N LYS A 78 1.15 9.81 1.08
CA LYS A 78 0.42 10.90 0.42
C LYS A 78 -0.48 10.39 -0.71
N ASN A 79 0.03 9.49 -1.54
CA ASN A 79 -0.74 8.89 -2.62
C ASN A 79 -1.92 8.07 -2.09
N GLN A 80 -1.72 7.28 -1.02
CA GLN A 80 -2.81 6.55 -0.38
C GLN A 80 -3.92 7.49 0.09
N ILE A 81 -3.58 8.59 0.80
CA ILE A 81 -4.58 9.55 1.29
C ILE A 81 -5.39 10.16 0.15
N GLN A 82 -4.73 10.59 -0.93
CA GLN A 82 -5.41 11.19 -2.08
C GLN A 82 -6.41 10.20 -2.69
N THR A 83 -6.00 8.94 -2.84
CA THR A 83 -6.89 7.86 -3.30
C THR A 83 -8.08 7.65 -2.36
N TYR A 84 -7.89 7.69 -1.05
CA TYR A 84 -9.00 7.61 -0.08
C TYR A 84 -9.98 8.80 -0.19
N GLU A 85 -9.47 10.03 -0.35
CA GLU A 85 -10.33 11.22 -0.53
C GLU A 85 -11.12 11.16 -1.83
N GLU A 86 -10.50 10.73 -2.94
CA GLU A 86 -11.18 10.54 -4.22
C GLU A 86 -12.28 9.48 -4.13
N PHE A 87 -12.02 8.36 -3.45
CA PHE A 87 -13.04 7.34 -3.20
C PHE A 87 -14.20 7.89 -2.37
N SER A 88 -13.91 8.60 -1.28
CA SER A 88 -14.97 9.18 -0.43
C SER A 88 -15.84 10.19 -1.19
N LYS A 89 -15.25 11.04 -2.03
CA LYS A 89 -16.02 12.00 -2.84
C LYS A 89 -16.87 11.28 -3.88
N ARG A 90 -16.32 10.27 -4.55
CA ARG A 90 -17.05 9.48 -5.55
C ARG A 90 -18.22 8.74 -4.92
N ASP A 91 -18.03 8.17 -3.74
CA ASP A 91 -19.08 7.45 -3.01
C ASP A 91 -20.22 8.41 -2.61
N ALA A 92 -19.90 9.61 -2.14
CA ALA A 92 -20.91 10.64 -1.82
C ALA A 92 -21.76 11.02 -3.05
N LEU A 93 -21.12 11.23 -4.21
CA LEU A 93 -21.82 11.56 -5.46
C LEU A 93 -22.73 10.42 -5.95
N ILE A 94 -22.31 9.17 -5.77
CA ILE A 94 -23.14 8.00 -6.12
C ILE A 94 -24.37 7.93 -5.21
N GLN A 95 -24.20 8.16 -3.90
CA GLN A 95 -25.32 8.16 -2.96
C GLN A 95 -26.34 9.28 -3.26
N GLU A 96 -25.85 10.48 -3.60
CA GLU A 96 -26.71 11.60 -4.01
C GLU A 96 -27.54 11.26 -5.25
N LYS A 97 -26.94 10.70 -6.30
CA LYS A 97 -27.68 10.25 -7.49
C LYS A 97 -28.73 9.19 -7.19
N ILE A 98 -28.40 8.20 -6.37
CA ILE A 98 -29.34 7.15 -5.97
C ILE A 98 -30.53 7.76 -5.23
N GLN A 99 -30.29 8.78 -4.40
CA GLN A 99 -31.36 9.47 -3.68
C GLN A 99 -32.21 10.35 -4.59
N GLU A 100 -31.62 11.03 -5.57
CA GLU A 100 -32.37 11.80 -6.58
C GLU A 100 -33.25 10.89 -7.44
N GLU A 101 -32.73 9.77 -7.94
CA GLU A 101 -33.54 8.79 -8.70
C GLU A 101 -34.73 8.28 -7.88
N LYS A 102 -34.52 8.03 -6.58
CA LYS A 102 -35.60 7.61 -5.68
C LYS A 102 -36.65 8.70 -5.43
N ASN A 103 -36.26 9.96 -5.39
CA ASN A 103 -37.18 11.08 -5.20
C ASN A 103 -37.96 11.44 -6.48
N GLN A 104 -37.49 11.01 -7.65
CA GLN A 104 -38.15 11.22 -8.94
C GLN A 104 -39.11 10.07 -9.34
N LEU A 105 -39.10 8.96 -8.60
CA LEU A 105 -40.00 7.81 -8.73
C LEU A 105 -41.18 7.91 -7.74
#